data_AF-A0A1G0NFZ0-F1
#
_entry.id   AF-A0A1G0NFZ0-F1
#
_cell.length_a   1.000
_cell.length_b   1.000
_cell.length_c   1.000
_cell.angle_alpha   90.00
_cell.angle_beta   90.00
_cell.angle_gamma   90.00
#
_symmetry.space_group_name_H-M   'P 1'
#
loop_
_entity.id
_entity.type
_entity.pdbx_description
1 polymer ?
#
loop_
_entity_poly.entity_id
_entity_poly.type
_entity_poly.pdbx_seq_one_letter_code
_entity_poly.pdbx_strand_id
1 'polypeptide(L)'
;MLGLAFLSAPGLARLPRPDSLLGGACFSHPAAALAEAGDLPLLAVDMALPTGEASVCEIWHSPPPLHSGQQGAIRYRENDLLLFGSLSLDETGTDTHPPLQSTAEAAYQAIFALLEARGFSALLRVWNYFPAINQESHGIERYRQFNIGRQEAFLAHDRSVIGNVPAACALGTASGGLNIAFLATRANVTSIENPRQLSAYHYPSQYGPRSPTFSRAGLVNLGGRDMLFISGTASIVGHQTLHG
;
A
#
# COMPACT_ATOMS: atom_id res chain seq x y z
N MET A 1 -11.48 -2.74 -18.38
CA MET A 1 -10.24 -2.00 -18.09
C MET A 1 -10.11 -1.89 -16.57
N LEU A 2 -8.90 -1.63 -16.05
CA LEU A 2 -8.75 -1.25 -14.64
C LEU A 2 -9.59 -0.01 -14.34
N GLY A 3 -10.45 -0.10 -13.34
CA GLY A 3 -11.33 0.98 -12.92
C GLY A 3 -11.36 1.11 -11.41
N LEU A 4 -11.67 2.31 -10.94
CA LEU A 4 -11.81 2.62 -9.51
C LEU A 4 -13.24 3.11 -9.25
N ALA A 5 -13.86 2.56 -8.22
CA ALA A 5 -15.17 2.98 -7.74
C ALA A 5 -15.14 3.23 -6.23
N PHE A 6 -15.90 4.22 -5.79
CA PHE A 6 -16.13 4.47 -4.37
C PHE A 6 -17.56 4.07 -4.03
N LEU A 7 -17.72 3.27 -2.98
CA LEU A 7 -19.00 2.74 -2.53
C LEU A 7 -19.14 2.97 -1.03
N SER A 8 -20.36 3.05 -0.51
CA SER A 8 -20.56 2.92 0.93
C SER A 8 -20.35 1.46 1.35
N ALA A 9 -19.99 1.19 2.62
CA ALA A 9 -19.87 -0.19 3.09
C ALA A 9 -21.17 -1.02 2.92
N PRO A 10 -22.38 -0.46 3.16
CA PRO A 10 -23.62 -1.15 2.80
C PRO A 10 -23.78 -1.39 1.29
N GLY A 11 -23.24 -0.49 0.46
CA GLY A 11 -23.20 -0.64 -1.00
C GLY A 11 -22.32 -1.81 -1.44
N LEU A 12 -21.18 -2.01 -0.79
CA LEU A 12 -20.29 -3.15 -1.03
C LEU A 12 -20.95 -4.48 -0.69
N ALA A 13 -21.65 -4.59 0.45
CA ALA A 13 -22.36 -5.81 0.83
C ALA A 13 -23.49 -6.19 -0.16
N ARG A 14 -24.00 -5.21 -0.91
CA ARG A 14 -25.03 -5.39 -1.94
C ARG A 14 -24.47 -5.64 -3.33
N LEU A 15 -23.15 -5.50 -3.53
CA LEU A 15 -22.57 -5.81 -4.83
C LEU A 15 -22.70 -7.32 -5.07
N PRO A 16 -23.39 -7.75 -6.15
CA PRO A 16 -23.27 -9.13 -6.60
C PRO A 16 -21.80 -9.37 -6.91
N ARG A 17 -21.13 -10.34 -6.25
CA ARG A 17 -19.67 -10.58 -6.38
C ARG A 17 -19.25 -10.52 -7.85
N PRO A 18 -18.71 -9.39 -8.33
CA PRO A 18 -18.53 -9.23 -9.76
C PRO A 18 -17.33 -10.07 -10.17
N ASP A 19 -17.43 -10.77 -11.30
CA ASP A 19 -16.29 -11.42 -11.95
C ASP A 19 -15.15 -10.42 -12.23
N SER A 20 -15.47 -9.12 -12.25
CA SER A 20 -14.53 -8.02 -12.48
C SER A 20 -13.94 -7.37 -11.23
N LEU A 21 -14.35 -7.73 -10.01
CA LEU A 21 -13.81 -7.10 -8.81
C LEU A 21 -12.39 -7.58 -8.53
N LEU A 22 -11.40 -6.70 -8.58
CA LEU A 22 -9.99 -7.06 -8.36
C LEU A 22 -9.61 -7.00 -6.88
N GLY A 23 -10.05 -5.98 -6.14
CA GLY A 23 -9.75 -5.83 -4.71
C GLY A 23 -10.11 -4.45 -4.20
N GLY A 24 -9.69 -4.10 -2.99
CA GLY A 24 -10.00 -2.77 -2.43
C GLY A 24 -9.70 -2.60 -0.95
N ALA A 25 -10.10 -1.43 -0.44
CA ALA A 25 -9.99 -1.07 0.96
C ALA A 25 -11.26 -0.33 1.42
N CYS A 26 -11.72 -0.64 2.63
CA CYS A 26 -12.85 0.03 3.29
C CYS A 26 -12.36 0.82 4.50
N PHE A 27 -12.84 2.04 4.61
CA PHE A 27 -12.47 3.02 5.62
C PHE A 27 -13.68 3.35 6.48
N SER A 28 -13.55 3.13 7.79
CA SER A 28 -14.57 3.48 8.78
C SER A 28 -13.94 3.60 10.17
N HIS A 29 -14.66 4.23 11.10
CA HIS A 29 -14.30 4.22 12.51
C HIS A 29 -15.52 3.81 13.37
N PRO A 30 -15.44 2.69 14.13
CA PRO A 30 -14.37 1.68 14.08
C PRO A 30 -14.30 0.99 12.71
N ALA A 31 -13.20 0.28 12.42
CA ALA A 31 -13.08 -0.53 11.20
C ALA A 31 -14.21 -1.56 11.11
N ALA A 32 -14.92 -1.57 9.98
CA ALA A 32 -15.99 -2.52 9.72
C ALA A 32 -15.42 -3.90 9.39
N ALA A 33 -15.94 -4.94 10.03
CA ALA A 33 -15.57 -6.32 9.70
C ALA A 33 -16.00 -6.67 8.27
N LEU A 34 -15.11 -7.30 7.51
CA LEU A 34 -15.33 -7.70 6.11
C LEU A 34 -15.63 -9.21 5.98
N ALA A 35 -16.34 -9.79 6.95
CA ALA A 35 -16.56 -11.25 7.05
C ALA A 35 -17.23 -11.86 5.80
N GLU A 36 -18.09 -11.09 5.11
CA GLU A 36 -18.83 -11.53 3.91
C GLU A 36 -18.00 -11.46 2.61
N ALA A 37 -16.77 -10.93 2.67
CA ALA A 37 -15.92 -10.73 1.48
C ALA A 37 -15.35 -12.04 0.91
N GLY A 38 -15.38 -13.14 1.67
CA GLY A 38 -14.79 -14.42 1.26
C GLY A 38 -13.32 -14.27 0.86
N ASP A 39 -12.96 -14.82 -0.31
CA ASP A 39 -11.60 -14.83 -0.85
C ASP A 39 -11.18 -13.50 -1.50
N LEU A 40 -12.00 -12.46 -1.41
CA LEU A 40 -11.66 -11.16 -2.00
C LEU A 40 -10.59 -10.44 -1.17
N PRO A 41 -9.56 -9.87 -1.80
CA PRO A 41 -8.53 -9.10 -1.12
C PRO A 41 -9.07 -7.70 -0.78
N LEU A 42 -9.83 -7.62 0.32
CA LEU A 42 -10.36 -6.38 0.86
C LEU A 42 -9.71 -6.07 2.21
N LEU A 43 -9.20 -4.84 2.35
CA LEU A 43 -8.61 -4.31 3.57
C LEU A 43 -9.68 -3.57 4.39
N ALA A 44 -9.74 -3.78 5.71
CA ALA A 44 -10.53 -2.96 6.63
C ALA A 44 -9.59 -2.00 7.37
N VAL A 45 -9.75 -0.69 7.18
CA VAL A 45 -8.88 0.34 7.73
C VAL A 45 -9.64 1.17 8.75
N ASP A 46 -9.14 1.19 9.99
CA ASP A 46 -9.72 2.00 11.06
C ASP A 46 -9.31 3.47 10.89
N MET A 47 -10.19 4.26 10.31
CA MET A 47 -9.91 5.65 9.95
C MET A 47 -11.11 6.53 10.27
N ALA A 48 -10.84 7.58 11.05
CA ALA A 48 -11.83 8.61 11.33
C ALA A 48 -12.24 9.31 10.03
N LEU A 49 -13.55 9.43 9.82
CA LEU A 49 -14.14 10.13 8.69
C LEU A 49 -14.60 11.52 9.12
N PRO A 50 -14.68 12.50 8.20
CA PRO A 50 -15.29 13.79 8.49
C PRO A 50 -16.70 13.62 9.07
N THR A 51 -17.09 14.53 9.97
CA THR A 51 -18.38 14.46 10.65
C THR A 51 -19.54 14.38 9.65
N GLY A 52 -20.37 13.35 9.78
CA GLY A 52 -21.53 13.12 8.91
C GLY A 52 -21.26 12.26 7.68
N GLU A 53 -20.01 11.88 7.41
CA GLU A 53 -19.65 10.95 6.35
C GLU A 53 -19.90 9.49 6.76
N ALA A 54 -20.42 8.69 5.82
CA ALA A 54 -20.58 7.26 6.01
C ALA A 54 -19.29 6.50 5.65
N SER A 55 -19.15 5.28 6.19
CA SER A 55 -18.08 4.35 5.80
C SER A 55 -17.96 4.22 4.28
N VAL A 56 -16.75 4.33 3.75
CA VAL A 56 -16.47 4.34 2.30
C VAL A 56 -15.50 3.22 1.94
N CYS A 57 -15.72 2.59 0.79
CA CYS A 57 -14.86 1.56 0.23
C CYS A 57 -14.36 2.01 -1.14
N GLU A 58 -13.04 1.99 -1.29
CA GLU A 58 -12.33 2.10 -2.56
C GLU A 58 -12.22 0.71 -3.19
N ILE A 59 -12.88 0.48 -4.32
CA ILE A 59 -12.92 -0.81 -5.00
C ILE A 59 -12.30 -0.71 -6.39
N TRP A 60 -11.35 -1.59 -6.66
CA TRP A 60 -10.67 -1.76 -7.93
C TRP A 60 -11.34 -2.86 -8.75
N HIS A 61 -11.62 -2.56 -10.02
CA HIS A 61 -12.19 -3.50 -10.98
C HIS A 61 -11.21 -3.75 -12.12
N SER A 62 -11.19 -4.96 -12.67
CA SER A 62 -10.37 -5.35 -13.82
C SER A 62 -11.15 -6.33 -14.71
N PRO A 63 -10.87 -6.43 -16.03
CA PRO A 63 -11.51 -7.43 -16.88
C PRO A 63 -11.28 -8.86 -16.36
N PRO A 64 -12.33 -9.72 -16.40
CA PRO A 64 -12.18 -11.15 -16.17
C PRO A 64 -11.42 -11.82 -17.33
N PRO A 65 -10.96 -13.08 -17.16
CA PRO A 65 -11.08 -13.89 -15.94
C PRO A 65 -10.17 -13.38 -14.82
N LEU A 66 -10.68 -13.42 -13.59
CA LEU A 66 -9.92 -13.09 -12.37
C LEU A 66 -9.77 -14.33 -11.50
N HIS A 67 -8.55 -14.59 -11.03
CA HIS A 67 -8.22 -15.70 -10.16
C HIS A 67 -7.87 -15.20 -8.77
N SER A 68 -8.57 -15.69 -7.75
CA SER A 68 -8.23 -15.43 -6.34
C SER A 68 -7.21 -16.45 -5.84
N GLY A 69 -6.40 -16.03 -4.88
CA GLY A 69 -5.46 -16.91 -4.19
C GLY A 69 -5.03 -16.34 -2.85
N GLN A 70 -4.29 -17.17 -2.11
CA GLN A 70 -3.68 -16.78 -0.86
C GLN A 70 -2.26 -17.33 -0.79
N GLN A 71 -1.31 -16.49 -0.35
CA GLN A 71 0.06 -16.90 -0.05
C GLN A 71 0.44 -16.34 1.32
N GLY A 72 0.54 -17.22 2.32
CA GLY A 72 0.73 -16.82 3.71
C GLY A 72 -0.39 -15.87 4.15
N ALA A 73 -0.01 -14.69 4.65
CA ALA A 73 -0.95 -13.65 5.09
C ALA A 73 -1.57 -12.85 3.94
N ILE A 74 -1.09 -12.98 2.70
CA ILE A 74 -1.54 -12.18 1.57
C ILE A 74 -2.72 -12.88 0.90
N ARG A 75 -3.87 -12.21 0.89
CA ARG A 75 -4.96 -12.52 -0.04
C ARG A 75 -4.74 -11.69 -1.30
N TYR A 76 -4.94 -12.29 -2.46
CA TYR A 76 -4.77 -11.59 -3.72
C TYR A 76 -5.78 -12.06 -4.76
N ARG A 77 -5.98 -11.22 -5.78
CA ARG A 77 -6.73 -11.56 -6.99
C ARG A 77 -6.03 -10.95 -8.19
N GLU A 78 -5.94 -11.72 -9.27
CA GLU A 78 -5.13 -11.36 -10.42
C GLU A 78 -5.76 -11.76 -11.76
N ASN A 79 -5.26 -11.15 -12.83
CA ASN A 79 -5.36 -11.64 -14.20
C ASN A 79 -3.96 -11.64 -14.86
N ASP A 80 -3.92 -11.75 -16.19
CA ASP A 80 -2.67 -11.80 -16.94
C ASP A 80 -1.82 -10.53 -16.83
N LEU A 81 -2.40 -9.40 -16.42
CA LEU A 81 -1.71 -8.11 -16.41
C LEU A 81 -1.58 -7.48 -15.03
N LEU A 82 -2.56 -7.68 -14.15
CA LEU A 82 -2.71 -6.99 -12.88
C LEU A 82 -2.96 -7.97 -11.74
N LEU A 83 -2.37 -7.66 -10.58
CA LEU A 83 -2.63 -8.31 -9.31
C LEU A 83 -2.97 -7.22 -8.30
N PHE A 84 -4.05 -7.41 -7.55
CA PHE A 84 -4.30 -6.69 -6.30
C PHE A 84 -4.07 -7.65 -5.13
N GLY A 85 -3.32 -7.20 -4.15
CA GLY A 85 -3.10 -7.96 -2.91
C GLY A 85 -3.35 -7.10 -1.68
N SER A 86 -3.75 -7.76 -0.60
CA SER A 86 -3.84 -7.14 0.72
C SER A 86 -3.37 -8.10 1.82
N LEU A 87 -2.80 -7.52 2.87
CA LEU A 87 -2.44 -8.21 4.10
C LEU A 87 -2.59 -7.28 5.31
N SER A 88 -2.85 -7.91 6.45
CA SER A 88 -2.92 -7.27 7.76
C SER A 88 -2.10 -8.12 8.72
N LEU A 89 -1.11 -7.53 9.38
CA LEU A 89 -0.24 -8.19 10.34
C LEU A 89 -0.30 -7.46 11.68
N ASP A 90 -0.44 -8.22 12.75
CA ASP A 90 -0.18 -7.70 14.09
C ASP A 90 1.31 -7.41 14.24
N GLU A 91 1.63 -6.36 15.01
CA GLU A 91 3.02 -6.02 15.29
C GLU A 91 3.65 -7.11 16.16
N THR A 92 4.58 -7.86 15.57
CA THR A 92 5.35 -8.89 16.26
C THR A 92 6.77 -8.40 16.46
N GLY A 93 7.20 -8.34 17.71
CA GLY A 93 8.55 -7.92 18.09
C GLY A 93 9.55 -9.06 18.00
N THR A 94 10.80 -8.71 17.73
CA THR A 94 11.97 -9.51 18.11
C THR A 94 12.70 -8.77 19.22
N ASP A 95 13.55 -9.46 19.97
CA ASP A 95 14.39 -8.80 20.99
C ASP A 95 15.39 -7.81 20.36
N THR A 96 15.64 -7.92 19.05
CA THR A 96 16.68 -7.19 18.32
C THR A 96 16.17 -5.92 17.63
N HIS A 97 14.91 -5.87 17.23
CA HIS A 97 14.36 -4.78 16.41
C HIS A 97 12.97 -4.33 16.89
N PRO A 98 12.63 -3.03 16.73
CA PRO A 98 11.29 -2.55 17.03
C PRO A 98 10.21 -3.40 16.32
N PRO A 99 9.06 -3.68 16.97
CA PRO A 99 8.02 -4.54 16.39
C PRO A 99 7.53 -4.09 15.01
N LEU A 100 7.28 -2.80 14.84
CA LEU A 100 6.84 -2.25 13.56
C LEU A 100 7.89 -2.40 12.45
N GLN A 101 9.17 -2.25 12.79
CA GLN A 101 10.27 -2.48 11.83
C GLN A 101 10.27 -3.93 11.35
N SER A 102 10.27 -4.89 12.28
CA SER A 102 10.28 -6.33 11.96
C SER A 102 9.03 -6.73 11.15
N THR A 103 7.87 -6.19 11.53
CA THR A 103 6.60 -6.48 10.87
C THR A 103 6.55 -5.89 9.45
N ALA A 104 7.09 -4.68 9.25
CA ALA A 104 7.17 -4.07 7.93
C ALA A 104 8.13 -4.83 7.00
N GLU A 105 9.26 -5.29 7.52
CA GLU A 105 10.20 -6.13 6.76
C GLU A 105 9.54 -7.43 6.32
N ALA A 106 8.95 -8.18 7.25
CA ALA A 106 8.26 -9.44 6.96
C ALA A 106 7.11 -9.26 5.95
N ALA A 107 6.34 -8.18 6.08
CA ALA A 107 5.26 -7.85 5.15
C ALA A 107 5.77 -7.64 3.72
N TYR A 108 6.82 -6.85 3.53
CA TYR A 108 7.36 -6.56 2.21
C TYR A 108 8.10 -7.76 1.60
N GLN A 109 8.80 -8.56 2.41
CA GLN A 109 9.37 -9.83 1.95
C GLN A 109 8.28 -10.78 1.43
N ALA A 110 7.16 -10.91 2.15
CA ALA A 110 6.03 -11.71 1.70
C ALA A 110 5.43 -11.19 0.38
N ILE A 111 5.33 -9.87 0.22
CA ILE A 111 4.87 -9.24 -1.03
C ILE A 111 5.81 -9.61 -2.18
N PHE A 112 7.12 -9.40 -2.03
CA PHE A 112 8.07 -9.67 -3.11
C PHE A 112 8.14 -11.15 -3.47
N ALA A 113 8.10 -12.04 -2.47
CA ALA A 113 8.02 -13.48 -2.70
C ALA A 113 6.74 -13.87 -3.47
N LEU A 114 5.60 -13.22 -3.20
CA LEU A 114 4.38 -13.43 -4.00
C LEU A 114 4.58 -12.94 -5.44
N LEU A 115 5.13 -11.74 -5.64
CA LEU A 115 5.33 -11.20 -6.98
C LEU A 115 6.25 -12.09 -7.82
N GLU A 116 7.32 -12.62 -7.23
CA GLU A 116 8.22 -13.58 -7.87
C GLU A 116 7.50 -14.88 -8.22
N ALA A 117 6.77 -15.47 -7.26
CA ALA A 117 6.03 -16.71 -7.47
C ALA A 117 4.92 -16.58 -8.55
N ARG A 118 4.31 -15.39 -8.68
CA ARG A 118 3.26 -15.11 -9.67
C ARG A 118 3.80 -14.50 -10.97
N GLY A 119 5.09 -14.19 -11.07
CA GLY A 119 5.71 -13.59 -12.24
C GLY A 119 5.24 -12.15 -12.51
N PHE A 120 4.98 -11.36 -11.47
CA PHE A 120 4.72 -9.92 -11.55
C PHE A 120 6.02 -9.14 -11.34
N SER A 121 6.40 -8.33 -12.32
CA SER A 121 7.72 -7.69 -12.34
C SER A 121 7.79 -6.42 -11.49
N ALA A 122 6.68 -5.68 -11.34
CA ALA A 122 6.68 -4.38 -10.69
C ALA A 122 5.48 -4.16 -9.76
N LEU A 123 5.75 -3.52 -8.61
CA LEU A 123 4.73 -2.83 -7.84
C LEU A 123 4.37 -1.53 -8.57
N LEU A 124 3.07 -1.32 -8.76
CA LEU A 124 2.52 -0.12 -9.39
C LEU A 124 2.13 0.91 -8.32
N ARG A 125 1.43 0.45 -7.28
CA ARG A 125 0.89 1.31 -6.23
C ARG A 125 0.84 0.55 -4.91
N VAL A 126 1.26 1.20 -3.81
CA VAL A 126 1.23 0.62 -2.46
C VAL A 126 0.59 1.59 -1.47
N TRP A 127 -0.32 1.09 -0.64
CA TRP A 127 -0.94 1.83 0.45
C TRP A 127 -0.58 1.17 1.77
N ASN A 128 -0.06 1.95 2.72
CA ASN A 128 0.37 1.48 4.03
C ASN A 128 -0.41 2.20 5.13
N TYR A 129 -0.97 1.45 6.05
CA TYR A 129 -1.81 1.98 7.13
C TYR A 129 -1.40 1.33 8.46
N PHE A 130 -1.08 2.15 9.46
CA PHE A 130 -0.72 1.66 10.80
C PHE A 130 -0.95 2.75 11.85
N PRO A 131 -1.24 2.39 13.11
CA PRO A 131 -1.60 3.39 14.11
C PRO A 131 -0.38 4.15 14.62
N ALA A 132 -0.64 5.32 15.21
CA ALA A 132 0.35 6.13 15.91
C ALA A 132 1.60 6.42 15.05
N ILE A 133 1.39 6.72 13.76
CA ILE A 133 2.47 6.90 12.77
C ILE A 133 3.56 7.91 13.20
N ASN A 134 3.18 8.96 13.93
CA ASN A 134 4.09 10.00 14.43
C ASN A 134 4.56 9.80 15.87
N GLN A 135 4.11 8.75 16.56
CA GLN A 135 4.55 8.51 17.93
C GLN A 135 5.98 7.98 17.94
N GLU A 136 6.78 8.41 18.90
CA GLU A 136 8.08 7.79 19.19
C GLU A 136 7.90 6.51 20.02
N SER A 137 8.58 5.46 19.60
CA SER A 137 8.74 4.24 20.39
C SER A 137 10.13 3.66 20.13
N HIS A 138 10.70 2.92 21.07
CA HIS A 138 12.03 2.30 20.91
C HIS A 138 13.12 3.31 20.45
N GLY A 139 13.01 4.57 20.89
CA GLY A 139 13.96 5.65 20.61
C GLY A 139 13.81 6.35 19.25
N ILE A 140 12.86 5.97 18.39
CA ILE A 140 12.60 6.65 17.11
C ILE A 140 11.12 6.70 16.74
N GLU A 141 10.73 7.69 15.94
CA GLU A 141 9.38 7.79 15.37
C GLU A 141 8.98 6.50 14.62
N ARG A 142 7.74 6.05 14.82
CA ARG A 142 7.20 4.83 14.20
C ARG A 142 7.25 4.83 12.67
N TYR A 143 6.98 5.97 12.02
CA TYR A 143 7.16 6.11 10.57
C TYR A 143 8.58 5.76 10.11
N ARG A 144 9.60 6.11 10.92
CA ARG A 144 11.00 5.79 10.62
C ARG A 144 11.29 4.30 10.79
N GLN A 145 10.74 3.66 11.82
CA GLN A 145 10.81 2.20 12.00
C GLN A 145 10.24 1.46 10.79
N PHE A 146 9.05 1.87 10.33
CA PHE A 146 8.42 1.32 9.12
C PHE A 146 9.31 1.49 7.89
N ASN A 147 9.91 2.67 7.69
CA ASN A 147 10.81 2.90 6.55
C ASN A 147 12.06 2.03 6.58
N ILE A 148 12.63 1.77 7.77
CA ILE A 148 13.77 0.85 7.92
C ILE A 148 13.35 -0.55 7.45
N GLY A 149 12.32 -1.14 8.05
CA GLY A 149 11.89 -2.50 7.73
C GLY A 149 11.52 -2.68 6.26
N ARG A 150 10.80 -1.71 5.70
CA ARG A 150 10.50 -1.69 4.26
C ARG A 150 11.77 -1.69 3.40
N GLN A 151 12.74 -0.84 3.71
CA GLN A 151 13.96 -0.75 2.89
C GLN A 151 14.80 -2.03 2.98
N GLU A 152 14.91 -2.65 4.16
CA GLU A 152 15.62 -3.93 4.30
C GLU A 152 14.97 -5.03 3.44
N ALA A 153 13.63 -5.09 3.38
CA ALA A 153 12.94 -6.03 2.49
C ALA A 153 13.15 -5.75 0.99
N PHE A 154 13.23 -4.48 0.57
CA PHE A 154 13.57 -4.14 -0.82
C PHE A 154 14.98 -4.64 -1.16
N LEU A 155 15.96 -4.39 -0.28
CA LEU A 155 17.34 -4.80 -0.48
C LEU A 155 17.49 -6.33 -0.49
N ALA A 156 16.78 -7.04 0.39
CA ALA A 156 16.82 -8.51 0.48
C ALA A 156 16.28 -9.22 -0.77
N HIS A 157 15.44 -8.56 -1.58
CA HIS A 157 14.88 -9.08 -2.83
C HIS A 157 15.49 -8.42 -4.08
N ASP A 158 16.68 -7.82 -3.96
CA ASP A 158 17.38 -7.12 -5.04
C ASP A 158 16.51 -6.07 -5.76
N ARG A 159 15.54 -5.49 -5.03
CA ARG A 159 14.66 -4.44 -5.55
C ARG A 159 15.34 -3.08 -5.42
N SER A 160 15.18 -2.25 -6.44
CA SER A 160 15.75 -0.91 -6.40
C SER A 160 15.11 -0.09 -5.28
N VAL A 161 15.95 0.59 -4.50
CA VAL A 161 15.54 1.56 -3.47
C VAL A 161 15.63 3.01 -3.97
N ILE A 162 16.13 3.22 -5.19
CA ILE A 162 16.32 4.52 -5.86
C ILE A 162 15.78 4.44 -7.29
N GLY A 163 15.27 5.55 -7.82
CA GLY A 163 14.81 5.61 -9.21
C GLY A 163 13.44 4.98 -9.43
N ASN A 164 13.38 3.81 -10.08
CA ASN A 164 12.12 3.17 -10.49
C ASN A 164 11.44 2.42 -9.32
N VAL A 165 11.03 3.16 -8.30
CA VAL A 165 10.32 2.70 -7.10
C VAL A 165 8.81 2.97 -7.21
N PRO A 166 7.93 2.18 -6.55
CA PRO A 166 6.49 2.32 -6.74
C PRO A 166 5.94 3.65 -6.21
N ALA A 167 4.80 4.07 -6.77
CA ALA A 167 4.00 5.10 -6.12
C ALA A 167 3.48 4.55 -4.78
N ALA A 168 3.57 5.33 -3.69
CA ALA A 168 3.07 4.89 -2.40
C ALA A 168 2.38 5.98 -1.56
N CYS A 169 1.69 5.55 -0.51
CA CYS A 169 1.39 6.40 0.65
C CYS A 169 1.57 5.61 1.95
N ALA A 170 1.75 6.34 3.04
CA ALA A 170 1.69 5.82 4.40
C ALA A 170 0.83 6.77 5.24
N LEU A 171 -0.18 6.24 5.91
CA LEU A 171 -1.16 7.03 6.67
C LEU A 171 -1.41 6.41 8.04
N GLY A 172 -1.64 7.26 9.04
CA GLY A 172 -2.02 6.83 10.38
C GLY A 172 -3.43 6.23 10.43
N THR A 173 -3.62 5.22 11.26
CA THR A 173 -4.95 4.66 11.62
C THR A 173 -5.28 4.94 13.08
N ALA A 174 -6.57 4.79 13.44
CA ALA A 174 -7.00 4.92 14.83
C ALA A 174 -6.58 3.71 15.68
N SER A 175 -6.58 2.50 15.11
CA SER A 175 -6.14 1.27 15.78
C SER A 175 -5.68 0.20 14.79
N GLY A 176 -5.40 -1.01 15.29
CA GLY A 176 -5.02 -2.20 14.50
C GLY A 176 -3.51 -2.39 14.36
N GLY A 177 -3.12 -3.34 13.52
CA GLY A 177 -1.72 -3.60 13.16
C GLY A 177 -1.26 -2.87 11.88
N LEU A 178 -0.25 -3.44 11.22
CA LEU A 178 0.20 -2.99 9.91
C LEU A 178 -0.70 -3.56 8.82
N ASN A 179 -1.32 -2.67 8.05
CA ASN A 179 -2.25 -2.99 6.99
C ASN A 179 -1.68 -2.48 5.66
N ILE A 180 -1.53 -3.37 4.67
CA ILE A 180 -0.97 -3.03 3.36
C ILE A 180 -1.90 -3.53 2.27
N ALA A 181 -2.19 -2.65 1.30
CA ALA A 181 -2.77 -3.02 0.02
C ALA A 181 -1.80 -2.63 -1.10
N PHE A 182 -1.82 -3.36 -2.21
CA PHE A 182 -0.96 -3.07 -3.35
C PHE A 182 -1.56 -3.52 -4.68
N LEU A 183 -1.18 -2.79 -5.73
CA LEU A 183 -1.33 -3.18 -7.12
C LEU A 183 0.04 -3.52 -7.69
N ALA A 184 0.12 -4.65 -8.39
CA ALA A 184 1.29 -5.07 -9.14
C ALA A 184 0.92 -5.33 -10.60
N THR A 185 1.91 -5.26 -11.49
CA THR A 185 1.71 -5.48 -12.91
C THR A 185 2.88 -6.19 -13.56
N ARG A 186 2.60 -6.87 -14.69
CA ARG A 186 3.61 -7.39 -15.62
C ARG A 186 4.05 -6.34 -16.65
N ALA A 187 3.31 -5.23 -16.77
CA ALA A 187 3.67 -4.12 -17.64
C ALA A 187 4.86 -3.33 -17.08
N ASN A 188 5.56 -2.62 -17.97
CA ASN A 188 6.60 -1.69 -17.56
C ASN A 188 5.97 -0.47 -16.86
N VAL A 189 6.49 -0.16 -15.68
CA VAL A 189 6.13 1.02 -14.89
C VAL A 189 7.26 2.03 -14.99
N THR A 190 6.91 3.29 -15.23
CA THR A 190 7.83 4.42 -15.19
C THR A 190 7.53 5.31 -13.99
N SER A 191 8.47 5.38 -13.05
CA SER A 191 8.37 6.30 -11.91
C SER A 191 8.52 7.75 -12.36
N ILE A 192 7.68 8.61 -11.82
CA ILE A 192 7.67 10.06 -12.06
C ILE A 192 7.96 10.77 -10.74
N GLU A 193 8.87 11.74 -10.81
CA GLU A 193 9.25 12.62 -9.70
C GLU A 193 8.66 14.03 -9.88
N ASN A 194 8.59 14.80 -8.79
CA ASN A 194 8.10 16.17 -8.81
C ASN A 194 9.31 17.13 -8.81
N PRO A 195 9.51 17.95 -9.85
CA PRO A 195 10.68 18.85 -9.94
C PRO A 195 10.83 19.84 -8.78
N ARG A 196 9.76 20.08 -8.00
CA ARG A 196 9.77 20.98 -6.84
C ARG A 196 9.93 20.27 -5.50
N GLN A 197 9.98 18.94 -5.50
CA GLN A 197 10.18 18.13 -4.30
C GLN A 197 11.39 17.25 -4.50
N LEU A 198 12.26 17.19 -3.49
CA LEU A 198 13.35 16.23 -3.48
C LEU A 198 12.73 14.82 -3.54
N SER A 199 13.34 13.92 -4.30
CA SER A 199 12.91 12.52 -4.33
C SER A 199 12.99 11.94 -2.93
N ALA A 200 11.97 11.17 -2.53
CA ALA A 200 11.84 10.72 -1.15
C ALA A 200 13.04 9.88 -0.70
N TYR A 201 13.57 9.05 -1.59
CA TYR A 201 14.75 8.21 -1.36
C TYR A 201 16.07 9.01 -1.26
N HIS A 202 16.07 10.30 -1.58
CA HIS A 202 17.20 11.22 -1.39
C HIS A 202 17.02 12.15 -0.17
N TYR A 203 16.01 11.93 0.68
CA TYR A 203 15.81 12.76 1.87
C TYR A 203 17.03 12.71 2.81
N PRO A 204 17.41 13.83 3.44
CA PRO A 204 18.50 13.86 4.42
C PRO A 204 18.25 12.98 5.64
N SER A 205 19.32 12.54 6.30
CA SER A 205 19.29 11.66 7.47
C SER A 205 18.53 12.22 8.68
N GLN A 206 18.28 13.54 8.72
CA GLN A 206 17.44 14.16 9.75
C GLN A 206 16.01 13.59 9.80
N TYR A 207 15.53 13.01 8.68
CA TYR A 207 14.23 12.37 8.56
C TYR A 207 14.22 10.88 8.95
N GLY A 208 15.38 10.33 9.31
CA GLY A 208 15.52 8.94 9.75
C GLY A 208 16.77 8.27 9.17
N PRO A 209 17.16 7.12 9.73
CA PRO A 209 18.34 6.38 9.28
C PRO A 209 18.18 5.81 7.87
N ARG A 210 16.94 5.52 7.45
CA ARG A 210 16.60 5.11 6.09
C ARG A 210 15.58 6.09 5.51
N SER A 211 15.83 6.54 4.28
CA SER A 211 14.93 7.42 3.55
C SER A 211 13.68 6.65 3.08
N PRO A 212 12.51 7.31 2.95
CA PRO A 212 11.33 6.67 2.39
C PRO A 212 11.57 6.22 0.95
N THR A 213 11.14 5.00 0.61
CA THR A 213 11.29 4.42 -0.73
C THR A 213 9.96 4.46 -1.49
N PHE A 214 9.72 5.54 -2.25
CA PHE A 214 8.57 5.69 -3.15
C PHE A 214 8.79 6.80 -4.19
N SER A 215 8.07 6.73 -5.32
CA SER A 215 8.05 7.78 -6.35
C SER A 215 6.88 8.73 -6.18
N ARG A 216 6.91 9.92 -6.80
CA ARG A 216 5.77 10.86 -6.71
C ARG A 216 4.56 10.41 -7.53
N ALA A 217 4.78 9.66 -8.60
CA ALA A 217 3.75 8.91 -9.32
C ALA A 217 4.34 7.70 -10.06
N GLY A 218 3.49 6.80 -10.51
CA GLY A 218 3.83 5.69 -11.42
C GLY A 218 2.98 5.75 -12.68
N LEU A 219 3.61 5.78 -13.85
CA LEU A 219 2.97 5.72 -15.15
C LEU A 219 3.06 4.30 -15.71
N VAL A 220 1.94 3.77 -16.18
CA VAL A 220 1.87 2.45 -16.81
C VAL A 220 0.90 2.48 -17.99
N ASN A 221 1.25 1.77 -19.07
CA ASN A 221 0.31 1.51 -20.15
C ASN A 221 -0.37 0.16 -19.90
N LEU A 222 -1.69 0.17 -19.73
CA LEU A 222 -2.48 -1.05 -19.49
C LEU A 222 -3.53 -1.21 -20.59
N GLY A 223 -3.27 -2.14 -21.51
CA GLY A 223 -4.17 -2.42 -22.63
C GLY A 223 -4.37 -1.21 -23.56
N GLY A 224 -3.27 -0.49 -23.86
CA GLY A 224 -3.26 0.64 -24.80
C GLY A 224 -3.73 1.97 -24.21
N ARG A 225 -3.93 2.06 -22.88
CA ARG A 225 -4.21 3.33 -22.20
C ARG A 225 -3.19 3.59 -21.12
N ASP A 226 -2.71 4.82 -21.09
CA ASP A 226 -1.83 5.32 -20.05
C ASP A 226 -2.64 5.61 -18.79
N MET A 227 -2.16 5.09 -17.66
CA MET A 227 -2.71 5.36 -16.33
C MET A 227 -1.62 5.90 -15.42
N LEU A 228 -1.98 6.92 -14.66
CA LEU A 228 -1.10 7.58 -13.71
C LEU A 228 -1.59 7.32 -12.29
N PHE A 229 -0.71 6.76 -11.46
CA PHE A 229 -0.95 6.50 -10.05
C PHE A 229 -0.18 7.51 -9.22
N ILE A 230 -0.90 8.43 -8.57
CA ILE A 230 -0.28 9.54 -7.83
C ILE A 230 -0.03 9.13 -6.38
N SER A 231 1.13 9.50 -5.85
CA SER A 231 1.48 9.26 -4.45
C SER A 231 0.78 10.17 -3.47
N GLY A 232 0.79 9.76 -2.20
CA GLY A 232 0.36 10.64 -1.12
C GLY A 232 1.17 11.93 -1.20
N THR A 233 0.49 13.05 -1.43
CA THR A 233 1.14 14.35 -1.64
C THR A 233 0.85 15.23 -0.45
N ALA A 234 1.89 15.54 0.31
CA ALA A 234 1.84 16.49 1.43
C ALA A 234 2.34 17.87 0.97
N SER A 235 2.05 18.89 1.77
CA SER A 235 2.55 20.26 1.58
C SER A 235 4.06 20.33 1.86
N ILE A 236 4.84 19.92 0.86
CA ILE A 236 6.31 19.83 0.93
C ILE A 236 6.92 20.56 -0.26
N VAL A 237 7.95 21.37 -0.02
CA VAL A 237 8.85 21.91 -1.07
C VAL A 237 10.28 21.48 -0.75
N GLY A 238 10.98 20.96 -1.75
CA GLY A 238 12.21 20.20 -1.51
C GLY A 238 11.89 18.99 -0.62
N HIS A 239 12.37 18.99 0.61
CA HIS A 239 12.07 17.99 1.64
C HIS A 239 11.38 18.59 2.88
N GLN A 240 11.12 19.91 2.88
CA GLN A 240 10.61 20.63 4.04
C GLN A 240 9.09 20.73 3.99
N THR A 241 8.43 20.43 5.12
CA THR A 241 7.01 20.71 5.32
C THR A 241 6.78 22.22 5.31
N LEU A 242 5.80 22.68 4.54
CA LEU A 242 5.34 24.06 4.54
C LEU A 242 3.86 24.13 4.94
N HIS A 243 3.46 25.16 5.67
CA HIS A 243 2.07 25.42 6.05
C HIS A 243 1.42 24.28 6.87
N GLY A 244 2.22 23.59 7.68
CA GLY A 244 1.77 22.54 8.60
C GLY A 244 1.22 23.08 9.91
#